data_AF-A0A8C5E935-F1
#
_entry.id   AF-A0A8C5E935-F1
#
_cell.length_a   1.000
_cell.length_b   1.000
_cell.length_c   1.000
_cell.angle_alpha   90.00
_cell.angle_beta   90.00
_cell.angle_gamma   90.00
#
_symmetry.space_group_name_H-M   'P 1'
#
loop_
_entity.id
_entity.type
_entity.pdbx_description
1 polymer ?
#
loop_
_entity_poly.entity_id
_entity_poly.type
_entity_poly.pdbx_seq_one_letter_code
_entity_poly.pdbx_strand_id
1 'polypeptide(L)'
;MADVKAEHSSDSPAAVQNSNVLPQPNNPLSRKLNKILETRLDSDKEMLEALKALSVFFTENSLRTRRNLRGDIERRSLAINEEFAQMFKGVKEELESVHEDVQAMSACCEEMTNRLKASKEQTQDLIVKTNKLQGENQRLEVRAQVVQAFLTKFQLSPEETATLRGPRDAPITEDFFKALTRVKNIHEEVKILLRTNQQTAGLEIMEQMAVLQETSYEQLYRWAQNECRGLAQETCDISPVLTQAMEALQDRPVLYKYTLDEFGTARRCAVVRGFIDALTRGGPGGTPRPIEMHSHDPLRYVGDMLAWLHQATASEMEHLEALLKLVTLQGVEENKQEVVGHITEGVCRPLKVRIEQVIVAEPGAVLLYKLSNLLKFYHHTISSIIGTSVASLLITIEEMHLLSKKMFFNSLSLHASRLMDKVICQQNELPGMKTDSQKMHRGLTWSQFVIFFHYKLTYCILLQFCSGH
;
A
#
# COMPACT_ATOMS: atom_id res chain seq x y z
N MET A 1 34.99 -60.44 12.74
CA MET A 1 35.18 -60.12 14.17
C MET A 1 34.00 -60.76 14.88
N ALA A 2 34.26 -61.54 15.93
CA ALA A 2 33.64 -62.86 16.15
C ALA A 2 34.02 -63.84 15.01
N ASP A 3 34.74 -64.94 15.26
CA ASP A 3 34.51 -66.13 16.12
C ASP A 3 33.59 -67.14 15.40
N VAL A 4 34.11 -68.19 14.75
CA VAL A 4 34.95 -69.31 15.24
C VAL A 4 34.20 -70.16 16.28
N LYS A 5 33.85 -71.39 15.89
CA LYS A 5 33.38 -72.45 16.77
C LYS A 5 34.06 -73.75 16.35
N ALA A 6 34.63 -74.47 17.32
CA ALA A 6 35.38 -75.71 17.12
C ALA A 6 34.61 -76.93 17.66
N GLU A 7 35.31 -78.08 17.75
CA GLU A 7 34.90 -79.42 18.23
C GLU A 7 34.41 -80.42 17.17
N HIS A 8 34.64 -81.74 17.31
CA HIS A 8 35.80 -82.50 17.85
C HIS A 8 35.64 -83.99 17.51
N SER A 9 36.66 -84.67 16.97
CA SER A 9 36.90 -86.15 16.98
C SER A 9 37.82 -86.57 15.81
N SER A 10 38.47 -87.75 15.79
CA SER A 10 39.39 -88.43 16.73
C SER A 10 39.56 -89.89 16.31
N ASP A 11 40.82 -90.37 16.38
CA ASP A 11 41.27 -91.76 16.45
C ASP A 11 41.37 -92.68 15.22
N SER A 12 42.47 -93.44 15.22
CA SER A 12 42.80 -94.57 14.34
C SER A 12 43.75 -95.53 15.07
N PRO A 13 43.36 -96.79 15.29
CA PRO A 13 44.27 -97.90 15.61
C PRO A 13 44.07 -99.10 14.65
N ALA A 14 44.99 -100.05 14.45
CA ALA A 14 46.42 -100.18 14.80
C ALA A 14 47.05 -101.31 13.92
N ALA A 15 48.37 -101.53 13.95
CA ALA A 15 49.05 -102.59 13.18
C ALA A 15 50.09 -103.38 14.01
N VAL A 16 50.09 -104.72 13.90
CA VAL A 16 50.77 -105.75 14.72
C VAL A 16 50.83 -107.04 13.86
N GLN A 17 51.85 -107.92 13.75
CA GLN A 17 53.26 -108.08 14.22
C GLN A 17 54.11 -108.53 12.98
N ASN A 18 55.46 -108.57 12.92
CA ASN A 18 56.44 -109.50 13.53
C ASN A 18 56.11 -111.03 13.37
N SER A 19 57.06 -111.96 13.17
CA SER A 19 58.54 -111.92 13.29
C SER A 19 59.29 -112.97 12.42
N ASN A 20 60.63 -112.90 12.40
CA ASN A 20 61.58 -113.84 11.75
C ASN A 20 61.58 -115.28 12.33
N VAL A 21 62.21 -116.25 11.62
CA VAL A 21 63.47 -116.97 12.06
C VAL A 21 63.92 -118.12 11.10
N LEU A 22 65.18 -118.01 10.64
CA LEU A 22 66.26 -118.97 10.28
C LEU A 22 66.03 -120.40 9.68
N PRO A 23 67.06 -121.04 9.03
CA PRO A 23 66.86 -122.15 8.07
C PRO A 23 67.69 -123.45 8.28
N GLN A 24 67.56 -124.39 7.32
CA GLN A 24 68.32 -125.64 7.00
C GLN A 24 67.68 -126.99 7.45
N PRO A 25 67.99 -128.14 6.80
CA PRO A 25 68.61 -128.37 5.48
C PRO A 25 67.67 -129.14 4.49
N ASN A 26 68.19 -129.54 3.32
CA ASN A 26 67.40 -130.04 2.19
C ASN A 26 66.80 -131.45 2.35
N ASN A 27 65.52 -131.58 1.96
CA ASN A 27 65.06 -132.68 1.11
C ASN A 27 63.94 -132.17 0.17
N PRO A 28 63.99 -132.41 -1.16
CA PRO A 28 63.10 -131.73 -2.10
C PRO A 28 61.66 -132.28 -2.14
N LEU A 29 61.47 -133.55 -1.80
CA LEU A 29 60.15 -134.19 -1.75
C LEU A 29 59.33 -133.74 -0.55
N SER A 30 59.93 -133.66 0.64
CA SER A 30 59.25 -133.14 1.84
C SER A 30 58.89 -131.66 1.70
N ARG A 31 59.71 -130.84 1.02
CA ARG A 31 59.31 -129.47 0.63
C ARG A 31 58.08 -129.42 -0.27
N LYS A 32 57.94 -130.33 -1.24
CA LYS A 32 56.72 -130.41 -2.07
C LYS A 32 55.51 -130.91 -1.27
N LEU A 33 55.70 -131.91 -0.41
CA LEU A 33 54.62 -132.46 0.41
C LEU A 33 54.10 -131.43 1.41
N ASN A 34 54.99 -130.77 2.17
CA ASN A 34 54.61 -129.71 3.10
C ASN A 34 53.94 -128.55 2.37
N LYS A 35 54.47 -128.09 1.23
CA LYS A 35 53.85 -126.99 0.47
C LYS A 35 52.44 -127.31 -0.06
N ILE A 36 52.12 -128.60 -0.28
CA ILE A 36 50.77 -129.07 -0.63
C ILE A 36 49.85 -129.17 0.62
N LEU A 37 50.40 -129.53 1.78
CA LEU A 37 49.67 -129.56 3.06
C LEU A 37 49.45 -128.17 3.69
N GLU A 38 50.35 -127.22 3.38
CA GLU A 38 50.26 -125.80 3.75
C GLU A 38 49.25 -125.04 2.86
N THR A 39 48.92 -125.55 1.67
CA THR A 39 47.84 -124.99 0.84
C THR A 39 46.47 -125.43 1.36
N ARG A 40 46.04 -124.81 2.47
CA ARG A 40 44.69 -124.97 3.05
C ARG A 40 43.62 -124.32 2.16
N LEU A 41 43.15 -125.09 1.18
CA LEU A 41 42.13 -124.68 0.21
C LEU A 41 40.78 -124.29 0.86
N ASP A 42 40.50 -124.76 2.07
CA ASP A 42 39.23 -124.51 2.78
C ASP A 42 39.13 -123.12 3.44
N SER A 43 40.27 -122.46 3.67
CA SER A 43 40.31 -121.17 4.41
C SER A 43 40.20 -119.92 3.53
N ASP A 44 40.33 -120.06 2.21
CA ASP A 44 40.40 -118.93 1.29
C ASP A 44 39.04 -118.66 0.63
N LYS A 45 38.24 -117.79 1.27
CA LYS A 45 36.87 -117.50 0.86
C LYS A 45 36.80 -116.85 -0.53
N GLU A 46 37.73 -115.94 -0.84
CA GLU A 46 37.79 -115.28 -2.15
C GLU A 46 38.15 -116.30 -3.24
N MET A 47 39.09 -117.21 -2.96
CA MET A 47 39.40 -118.31 -3.88
C MET A 47 38.19 -119.25 -4.07
N LEU A 48 37.42 -119.54 -3.02
CA LEU A 48 36.20 -120.35 -3.10
C LEU A 48 35.05 -119.65 -3.86
N GLU A 49 34.90 -118.34 -3.74
CA GLU A 49 33.91 -117.56 -4.52
C GLU A 49 34.35 -117.39 -5.98
N ALA A 50 35.65 -117.21 -6.26
CA ALA A 50 36.21 -117.27 -7.61
C ALA A 50 36.08 -118.67 -8.24
N LEU A 51 36.25 -119.74 -7.47
CA LEU A 51 36.04 -121.11 -7.93
C LEU A 51 34.55 -121.43 -8.16
N LYS A 52 33.63 -120.88 -7.37
CA LYS A 52 32.19 -120.92 -7.63
C LYS A 52 31.81 -120.13 -8.89
N ALA A 53 32.42 -118.97 -9.12
CA ALA A 53 32.23 -118.24 -10.36
C ALA A 53 32.71 -119.10 -11.56
N LEU A 54 33.91 -119.67 -11.48
CA LEU A 54 34.45 -120.59 -12.49
C LEU A 54 33.53 -121.80 -12.75
N SER A 55 33.00 -122.46 -11.71
CA SER A 55 32.23 -123.70 -11.88
C SER A 55 30.89 -123.50 -12.58
N VAL A 56 30.36 -122.28 -12.64
CA VAL A 56 29.18 -121.92 -13.48
C VAL A 56 29.49 -122.01 -14.98
N PHE A 57 30.77 -121.95 -15.40
CA PHE A 57 31.16 -122.03 -16.81
C PHE A 57 32.28 -123.04 -17.15
N PHE A 58 32.88 -123.72 -16.18
CA PHE A 58 33.84 -124.82 -16.37
C PHE A 58 33.23 -126.18 -16.04
N THR A 59 32.38 -126.66 -16.95
CA THR A 59 31.71 -127.97 -16.85
C THR A 59 32.55 -129.14 -17.38
N GLU A 60 33.44 -128.92 -18.35
CA GLU A 60 34.28 -129.97 -18.96
C GLU A 60 35.78 -129.64 -19.00
N ASN A 61 36.60 -130.54 -18.44
CA ASN A 61 38.05 -130.39 -18.30
C ASN A 61 38.81 -130.99 -19.49
N SER A 62 38.75 -130.32 -20.65
CA SER A 62 39.55 -130.66 -21.83
C SER A 62 40.88 -129.89 -21.87
N LEU A 63 41.86 -130.42 -22.61
CA LEU A 63 43.11 -129.71 -22.92
C LEU A 63 42.90 -128.36 -23.63
N ARG A 64 41.75 -128.18 -24.30
CA ARG A 64 41.39 -126.96 -25.02
C ARG A 64 40.80 -125.91 -24.06
N THR A 65 39.84 -126.30 -23.22
CA THR A 65 39.28 -125.41 -22.17
C THR A 65 40.37 -124.96 -21.19
N ARG A 66 41.27 -125.83 -20.75
CA ARG A 66 42.36 -125.45 -19.82
C ARG A 66 43.36 -124.43 -20.41
N ARG A 67 43.51 -124.36 -21.74
CA ARG A 67 44.34 -123.34 -22.41
C ARG A 67 43.60 -122.02 -22.61
N ASN A 68 42.28 -122.07 -22.82
CA ASN A 68 41.46 -120.90 -23.11
C ASN A 68 40.91 -120.19 -21.86
N LEU A 69 40.80 -120.89 -20.71
CA LEU A 69 40.31 -120.41 -19.41
C LEU A 69 40.65 -118.94 -19.13
N ARG A 70 41.93 -118.56 -19.25
CA ARG A 70 42.39 -117.19 -19.00
C ARG A 70 41.75 -116.18 -19.96
N GLY A 71 41.78 -116.45 -21.27
CA GLY A 71 41.19 -115.58 -22.28
C GLY A 71 39.65 -115.52 -22.22
N ASP A 72 39.00 -116.55 -21.69
CA ASP A 72 37.55 -116.56 -21.49
C ASP A 72 37.14 -115.79 -20.22
N ILE A 73 37.94 -115.85 -19.15
CA ILE A 73 37.80 -114.96 -17.98
C ILE A 73 38.08 -113.50 -18.37
N GLU A 74 39.18 -113.24 -19.09
CA GLU A 74 39.55 -111.89 -19.54
C GLU A 74 38.47 -111.29 -20.45
N ARG A 75 37.88 -112.08 -21.37
CA ARG A 75 36.76 -111.64 -22.21
C ARG A 75 35.48 -111.40 -21.41
N ARG A 76 35.18 -112.20 -20.38
CA ARG A 76 34.02 -111.95 -19.51
C ARG A 76 34.21 -110.73 -18.61
N SER A 77 35.42 -110.52 -18.10
CA SER A 77 35.79 -109.31 -17.35
C SER A 77 35.68 -108.08 -18.24
N LEU A 78 36.16 -108.15 -19.49
CA LEU A 78 35.97 -107.08 -20.48
C LEU A 78 34.47 -106.79 -20.67
N ALA A 79 33.65 -107.80 -20.96
CA ALA A 79 32.21 -107.63 -21.18
C ALA A 79 31.48 -107.01 -19.97
N ILE A 80 31.83 -107.37 -18.73
CA ILE A 80 31.24 -106.77 -17.52
C ILE A 80 31.67 -105.30 -17.35
N ASN A 81 32.94 -104.97 -17.68
CA ASN A 81 33.41 -103.58 -17.66
C ASN A 81 32.82 -102.75 -18.81
N GLU A 82 32.59 -103.35 -19.97
CA GLU A 82 31.87 -102.73 -21.10
C GLU A 82 30.40 -102.48 -20.75
N GLU A 83 29.70 -103.45 -20.14
CA GLU A 83 28.33 -103.30 -19.63
C GLU A 83 28.24 -102.22 -18.55
N PHE A 84 29.17 -102.20 -17.58
CA PHE A 84 29.25 -101.15 -16.57
C PHE A 84 29.52 -99.77 -17.18
N ALA A 85 30.46 -99.66 -18.12
CA ALA A 85 30.75 -98.41 -18.82
C ALA A 85 29.55 -97.92 -19.66
N GLN A 86 28.83 -98.85 -20.31
CA GLN A 86 27.63 -98.54 -21.09
C GLN A 86 26.50 -98.00 -20.19
N MET A 87 26.29 -98.60 -19.02
CA MET A 87 25.29 -98.15 -18.04
C MET A 87 25.69 -96.81 -17.37
N PHE A 88 26.97 -96.67 -16.98
CA PHE A 88 27.46 -95.44 -16.35
C PHE A 88 27.53 -94.27 -17.33
N LYS A 89 27.70 -94.54 -18.63
CA LYS A 89 27.65 -93.52 -19.69
C LYS A 89 26.32 -92.76 -19.71
N GLY A 90 25.17 -93.45 -19.61
CA GLY A 90 23.88 -92.77 -19.59
C GLY A 90 23.71 -91.83 -18.39
N VAL A 91 24.14 -92.26 -17.20
CA VAL A 91 24.14 -91.44 -15.98
C VAL A 91 25.10 -90.25 -16.11
N LYS A 92 26.24 -90.42 -16.78
CA LYS A 92 27.18 -89.33 -17.10
C LYS A 92 26.56 -88.33 -18.09
N GLU A 93 25.88 -88.78 -19.12
CA GLU A 93 25.24 -87.93 -20.14
C GLU A 93 24.09 -87.09 -19.52
N GLU A 94 23.26 -87.67 -18.65
CA GLU A 94 22.27 -86.90 -17.87
C GLU A 94 22.92 -85.89 -16.91
N LEU A 95 24.00 -86.28 -16.21
CA LEU A 95 24.71 -85.37 -15.30
C LEU A 95 25.44 -84.23 -16.02
N GLU A 96 25.97 -84.47 -17.21
CA GLU A 96 26.56 -83.43 -18.07
C GLU A 96 25.49 -82.48 -18.61
N SER A 97 24.31 -82.98 -19.01
CA SER A 97 23.16 -82.13 -19.38
C SER A 97 22.73 -81.23 -18.21
N VAL A 98 22.59 -81.77 -17.00
CA VAL A 98 22.25 -80.98 -15.80
C VAL A 98 23.37 -79.98 -15.45
N HIS A 99 24.63 -80.29 -15.74
CA HIS A 99 25.73 -79.34 -15.58
C HIS A 99 25.64 -78.19 -16.58
N GLU A 100 25.37 -78.47 -17.86
CA GLU A 100 25.14 -77.45 -18.88
C GLU A 100 23.92 -76.57 -18.55
N ASP A 101 22.79 -77.15 -18.11
CA ASP A 101 21.61 -76.39 -17.69
C ASP A 101 21.90 -75.46 -16.50
N VAL A 102 22.63 -75.95 -15.49
CA VAL A 102 23.03 -75.13 -14.32
C VAL A 102 24.01 -74.02 -14.72
N GLN A 103 24.91 -74.28 -15.67
CA GLN A 103 25.90 -73.32 -16.16
C GLN A 103 25.27 -72.27 -17.10
N ALA A 104 24.28 -72.66 -17.91
CA ALA A 104 23.45 -71.75 -18.69
C ALA A 104 22.57 -70.88 -17.79
N MET A 105 21.98 -71.46 -16.73
CA MET A 105 21.22 -70.72 -15.73
C MET A 105 22.09 -69.72 -14.95
N SER A 106 23.32 -70.09 -14.56
CA SER A 106 24.22 -69.14 -13.88
C SER A 106 24.64 -67.99 -14.82
N ALA A 107 24.98 -68.28 -16.07
CA ALA A 107 25.26 -67.26 -17.09
C ALA A 107 24.08 -66.32 -17.34
N CYS A 108 22.85 -66.85 -17.43
CA CYS A 108 21.63 -66.06 -17.57
C CYS A 108 21.37 -65.17 -16.35
N CYS A 109 21.58 -65.69 -15.13
CA CYS A 109 21.48 -64.92 -13.89
C CYS A 109 22.53 -63.80 -13.82
N GLU A 110 23.76 -64.04 -14.31
CA GLU A 110 24.79 -62.99 -14.41
C GLU A 110 24.43 -61.94 -15.47
N GLU A 111 23.98 -62.32 -16.67
CA GLU A 111 23.53 -61.36 -17.69
C GLU A 111 22.38 -60.49 -17.16
N MET A 112 21.35 -61.12 -16.58
CA MET A 112 20.20 -60.41 -16.02
C MET A 112 20.61 -59.47 -14.89
N THR A 113 21.51 -59.91 -14.01
CA THR A 113 22.08 -59.08 -12.93
C THR A 113 22.87 -57.89 -13.48
N ASN A 114 23.67 -58.09 -14.54
CA ASN A 114 24.48 -57.03 -15.14
C ASN A 114 23.63 -56.03 -15.93
N ARG A 115 22.59 -56.49 -16.64
CA ARG A 115 21.58 -55.61 -17.26
C ARG A 115 20.79 -54.82 -16.24
N LEU A 116 20.44 -55.43 -15.10
CA LEU A 116 19.74 -54.74 -14.01
C LEU A 116 20.63 -53.72 -13.29
N LYS A 117 21.93 -53.99 -13.12
CA LYS A 117 22.93 -53.00 -12.66
C LYS A 117 23.02 -51.82 -13.64
N ALA A 118 23.25 -52.06 -14.92
CA ALA A 118 23.37 -51.00 -15.94
C ALA A 118 22.09 -50.15 -16.03
N SER A 119 20.92 -50.79 -16.03
CA SER A 119 19.62 -50.09 -16.00
C SER A 119 19.45 -49.27 -14.73
N LYS A 120 19.93 -49.75 -13.57
CA LYS A 120 19.89 -49.02 -12.30
C LYS A 120 20.80 -47.79 -12.31
N GLU A 121 22.01 -47.90 -12.84
CA GLU A 121 22.95 -46.77 -12.97
C GLU A 121 22.41 -45.69 -13.92
N GLN A 122 21.88 -46.08 -15.08
CA GLN A 122 21.25 -45.14 -16.01
C GLN A 122 20.01 -44.48 -15.40
N THR A 123 19.19 -45.23 -14.67
CA THR A 123 18.02 -44.70 -13.95
C THR A 123 18.45 -43.78 -12.80
N GLN A 124 19.56 -44.05 -12.12
CA GLN A 124 20.10 -43.22 -11.05
C GLN A 124 20.59 -41.86 -11.57
N ASP A 125 21.30 -41.81 -12.70
CA ASP A 125 21.69 -40.56 -13.36
C ASP A 125 20.45 -39.74 -13.80
N LEU A 126 19.44 -40.40 -14.38
CA LEU A 126 18.16 -39.75 -14.71
C LEU A 126 17.42 -39.22 -13.48
N ILE A 127 17.40 -39.95 -12.36
CA ILE A 127 16.81 -39.51 -11.09
C ILE A 127 17.58 -38.31 -10.51
N VAL A 128 18.91 -38.31 -10.56
CA VAL A 128 19.74 -37.19 -10.09
C VAL A 128 19.50 -35.95 -10.94
N LYS A 129 19.47 -36.08 -12.27
CA LYS A 129 19.14 -34.98 -13.20
C LYS A 129 17.73 -34.45 -12.99
N THR A 130 16.75 -35.34 -12.79
CA THR A 130 15.34 -34.96 -12.55
C THR A 130 15.18 -34.21 -11.23
N ASN A 131 15.77 -34.70 -10.12
CA ASN A 131 15.76 -33.99 -8.83
C ASN A 131 16.45 -32.62 -8.92
N LYS A 132 17.59 -32.53 -9.63
CA LYS A 132 18.27 -31.25 -9.85
C LYS A 132 17.38 -30.27 -10.60
N LEU A 133 16.77 -30.69 -11.72
CA LEU A 133 15.86 -29.86 -12.50
C LEU A 133 14.61 -29.46 -11.70
N GLN A 134 14.06 -30.35 -10.87
CA GLN A 134 12.93 -30.06 -10.00
C GLN A 134 13.27 -29.00 -8.93
N GLY A 135 14.44 -29.10 -8.30
CA GLY A 135 14.93 -28.09 -7.35
C GLY A 135 15.27 -26.75 -8.03
N GLU A 136 15.81 -26.78 -9.26
CA GLU A 136 16.03 -25.56 -10.05
C GLU A 136 14.70 -24.90 -10.48
N ASN A 137 13.69 -25.70 -10.82
CA ASN A 137 12.35 -25.23 -11.17
C ASN A 137 11.63 -24.60 -9.95
N GLN A 138 11.61 -25.27 -8.79
CA GLN A 138 11.08 -24.69 -7.55
C GLN A 138 11.77 -23.37 -7.18
N ARG A 139 13.09 -23.27 -7.36
CA ARG A 139 13.85 -22.04 -7.13
C ARG A 139 13.52 -20.95 -8.15
N LEU A 140 13.20 -21.30 -9.40
CA LEU A 140 12.71 -20.37 -10.42
C LEU A 140 11.29 -19.90 -10.12
N GLU A 141 10.41 -20.78 -9.68
CA GLU A 141 9.03 -20.48 -9.31
C GLU A 141 8.95 -19.51 -8.11
N VAL A 142 9.70 -19.77 -7.03
CA VAL A 142 9.81 -18.83 -5.90
C VAL A 142 10.37 -17.48 -6.33
N ARG A 143 11.36 -17.45 -7.25
CA ARG A 143 11.87 -16.20 -7.81
C ARG A 143 10.84 -15.47 -8.66
N ALA A 144 10.04 -16.18 -9.46
CA ALA A 144 8.97 -15.60 -10.25
C ALA A 144 7.87 -15.01 -9.36
N GLN A 145 7.49 -15.69 -8.27
CA GLN A 145 6.56 -15.15 -7.27
C GLN A 145 7.10 -13.87 -6.59
N VAL A 146 8.39 -13.85 -6.22
CA VAL A 146 9.02 -12.65 -5.64
C VAL A 146 9.09 -11.49 -6.65
N VAL A 147 9.41 -11.76 -7.92
CA VAL A 147 9.40 -10.74 -8.98
C VAL A 147 7.96 -10.24 -9.23
N GLN A 148 6.97 -11.13 -9.30
CA GLN A 148 5.58 -10.72 -9.47
C GLN A 148 5.08 -9.87 -8.30
N ALA A 149 5.42 -10.24 -7.06
CA ALA A 149 5.13 -9.43 -5.88
C ALA A 149 5.83 -8.07 -5.91
N PHE A 150 7.09 -8.01 -6.38
CA PHE A 150 7.82 -6.75 -6.55
C PHE A 150 7.17 -5.85 -7.62
N LEU A 151 6.83 -6.39 -8.79
CA LEU A 151 6.18 -5.64 -9.87
C LEU A 151 4.81 -5.11 -9.43
N THR A 152 3.92 -5.97 -8.91
CA THR A 152 2.61 -5.56 -8.37
C THR A 152 2.73 -4.49 -7.27
N LYS A 153 3.84 -4.50 -6.52
CA LYS A 153 4.07 -3.56 -5.42
C LYS A 153 4.65 -2.21 -5.86
N PHE A 154 5.62 -2.20 -6.77
CA PHE A 154 6.40 -0.99 -7.11
C PHE A 154 6.17 -0.44 -8.53
N GLN A 155 5.47 -1.17 -9.39
CA GLN A 155 5.03 -0.69 -10.70
C GLN A 155 3.54 -0.31 -10.63
N LEU A 156 3.16 0.84 -11.18
CA LEU A 156 1.76 1.21 -11.38
C LEU A 156 1.17 0.48 -12.59
N SER A 157 -0.15 0.32 -12.60
CA SER A 157 -0.89 -0.09 -13.80
C SER A 157 -0.65 0.90 -14.97
N PRO A 158 -0.62 0.42 -16.23
CA PRO A 158 -0.68 1.31 -17.39
C PRO A 158 -1.92 2.20 -17.39
N GLU A 159 -3.01 1.79 -16.73
CA GLU A 159 -4.25 2.58 -16.60
C GLU A 159 -4.12 3.70 -15.56
N GLU A 160 -3.52 3.41 -14.40
CA GLU A 160 -3.21 4.44 -13.39
C GLU A 160 -2.24 5.48 -13.95
N THR A 161 -1.20 5.05 -14.67
CA THR A 161 -0.24 5.97 -15.31
C THR A 161 -0.81 6.70 -16.53
N ALA A 162 -1.82 6.17 -17.22
CA ALA A 162 -2.59 6.91 -18.21
C ALA A 162 -3.51 7.97 -17.57
N THR A 163 -4.10 7.66 -16.41
CA THR A 163 -4.93 8.61 -15.64
C THR A 163 -4.09 9.77 -15.09
N LEU A 164 -2.91 9.49 -14.52
CA LEU A 164 -1.98 10.49 -13.99
C LEU A 164 -1.20 11.25 -15.08
N ARG A 165 -1.22 10.78 -16.33
CA ARG A 165 -0.69 11.48 -17.52
C ARG A 165 -1.81 11.86 -18.51
N GLY A 166 -3.03 12.03 -18.01
CA GLY A 166 -4.20 12.34 -18.84
C GLY A 166 -4.01 13.64 -19.64
N PRO A 167 -4.75 13.84 -20.75
CA PRO A 167 -4.73 15.11 -21.47
C PRO A 167 -5.06 16.28 -20.53
N ARG A 168 -4.49 17.46 -20.80
CA ARG A 168 -4.37 18.56 -19.81
C ARG A 168 -5.67 19.07 -19.19
N ASP A 169 -6.80 18.83 -19.86
CA ASP A 169 -8.15 19.24 -19.43
C ASP A 169 -9.07 18.02 -19.14
N ALA A 170 -8.50 16.85 -18.84
CA ALA A 170 -9.27 15.68 -18.42
C ALA A 170 -9.97 15.92 -17.06
N PRO A 171 -11.25 15.53 -16.89
CA PRO A 171 -11.98 15.73 -15.65
C PRO A 171 -11.39 14.83 -14.55
N ILE A 172 -11.01 15.43 -13.42
CA ILE A 172 -10.47 14.69 -12.28
C ILE A 172 -11.58 13.86 -11.65
N THR A 173 -11.35 12.55 -11.62
CA THR A 173 -12.27 11.52 -11.11
C THR A 173 -11.65 10.90 -9.85
N GLU A 174 -12.42 10.27 -8.97
CA GLU A 174 -11.89 9.65 -7.74
C GLU A 174 -10.68 8.74 -7.97
N ASP A 175 -10.62 8.06 -9.12
CA ASP A 175 -9.55 7.13 -9.47
C ASP A 175 -8.19 7.84 -9.67
N PHE A 176 -8.19 9.14 -10.00
CA PHE A 176 -6.98 9.98 -9.95
C PHE A 176 -6.46 10.12 -8.52
N PHE A 177 -7.33 10.33 -7.52
CA PHE A 177 -6.91 10.42 -6.11
C PHE A 177 -6.46 9.06 -5.55
N LYS A 178 -7.08 7.96 -6.00
CA LYS A 178 -6.64 6.58 -5.69
C LYS A 178 -5.25 6.33 -6.27
N ALA A 179 -5.01 6.66 -7.53
CA ALA A 179 -3.70 6.54 -8.19
C ALA A 179 -2.63 7.46 -7.57
N LEU A 180 -2.96 8.72 -7.24
CA LEU A 180 -2.05 9.65 -6.58
C LEU A 180 -1.65 9.14 -5.18
N THR A 181 -2.60 8.61 -4.41
CA THR A 181 -2.33 7.94 -3.13
C THR A 181 -1.45 6.69 -3.32
N ARG A 182 -1.66 5.93 -4.41
CA ARG A 182 -0.81 4.79 -4.76
C ARG A 182 0.63 5.23 -5.06
N VAL A 183 0.85 6.31 -5.81
CA VAL A 183 2.19 6.89 -6.04
C VAL A 183 2.85 7.31 -4.73
N LYS A 184 2.14 8.03 -3.84
CA LYS A 184 2.66 8.42 -2.52
C LYS A 184 3.16 7.20 -1.74
N ASN A 185 2.32 6.17 -1.63
CA ASN A 185 2.64 4.94 -0.90
C ASN A 185 3.85 4.21 -1.51
N ILE A 186 3.94 4.10 -2.85
CA ILE A 186 5.10 3.50 -3.52
C ILE A 186 6.37 4.31 -3.25
N HIS A 187 6.31 5.64 -3.37
CA HIS A 187 7.43 6.53 -3.08
C HIS A 187 7.89 6.44 -1.61
N GLU A 188 7.00 6.12 -0.67
CA GLU A 188 7.34 5.85 0.73
C GLU A 188 7.99 4.47 0.92
N GLU A 189 7.43 3.42 0.33
CA GLU A 189 7.96 2.05 0.46
C GLU A 189 9.32 1.88 -0.24
N VAL A 190 9.59 2.66 -1.30
CA VAL A 190 10.92 2.71 -1.94
C VAL A 190 12.00 3.26 -0.99
N LYS A 191 11.66 4.12 -0.02
CA LYS A 191 12.60 4.56 1.04
C LYS A 191 13.09 3.39 1.90
N ILE A 192 12.37 2.26 1.92
CA ILE A 192 12.76 1.01 2.60
C ILE A 192 13.72 0.21 1.70
N LEU A 193 13.45 0.13 0.38
CA LEU A 193 14.36 -0.50 -0.58
C LEU A 193 15.75 0.17 -0.59
N LEU A 194 15.81 1.51 -0.48
CA LEU A 194 17.07 2.27 -0.43
C LEU A 194 17.96 1.94 0.79
N ARG A 195 17.41 1.33 1.84
CA ARG A 195 18.16 0.82 3.00
C ARG A 195 18.78 -0.57 2.76
N THR A 196 18.52 -1.17 1.59
CA THR A 196 18.96 -2.51 1.18
C THR A 196 20.03 -2.39 0.09
N ASN A 197 20.86 -3.43 -0.10
CA ASN A 197 22.01 -3.40 -1.02
C ASN A 197 21.70 -2.98 -2.48
N GLN A 198 20.47 -3.14 -2.99
CA GLN A 198 20.12 -2.87 -4.38
C GLN A 198 19.62 -1.43 -4.61
N GLN A 199 20.47 -0.44 -4.25
CA GLN A 199 20.07 0.97 -4.20
C GLN A 199 19.72 1.58 -5.57
N THR A 200 20.36 1.14 -6.67
CA THR A 200 20.18 1.73 -8.00
C THR A 200 18.74 1.63 -8.52
N ALA A 201 18.13 0.45 -8.46
CA ALA A 201 16.73 0.26 -8.85
C ALA A 201 15.76 1.01 -7.93
N GLY A 202 16.09 1.16 -6.64
CA GLY A 202 15.34 2.00 -5.71
C GLY A 202 15.39 3.49 -6.10
N LEU A 203 16.56 4.00 -6.47
CA LEU A 203 16.73 5.39 -6.93
C LEU A 203 15.94 5.66 -8.22
N GLU A 204 16.02 4.76 -9.21
CA GLU A 204 15.31 4.91 -10.48
C GLU A 204 13.79 4.92 -10.30
N ILE A 205 13.23 4.00 -9.50
CA ILE A 205 11.79 3.97 -9.19
C ILE A 205 11.40 5.23 -8.40
N MET A 206 12.22 5.68 -7.45
CA MET A 206 11.96 6.91 -6.68
C MET A 206 11.90 8.15 -7.58
N GLU A 207 12.83 8.28 -8.52
CA GLU A 207 12.85 9.38 -9.50
C GLU A 207 11.63 9.34 -10.43
N GLN A 208 11.28 8.16 -10.97
CA GLN A 208 10.09 7.99 -11.79
C GLN A 208 8.80 8.34 -11.02
N MET A 209 8.68 7.92 -9.75
CA MET A 209 7.54 8.26 -8.89
C MET A 209 7.50 9.75 -8.56
N ALA A 210 8.65 10.40 -8.29
CA ALA A 210 8.71 11.83 -8.01
C ALA A 210 8.28 12.67 -9.22
N VAL A 211 8.72 12.31 -10.43
CA VAL A 211 8.30 12.96 -11.69
C VAL A 211 6.80 12.77 -11.93
N LEU A 212 6.26 11.56 -11.71
CA LEU A 212 4.82 11.31 -11.79
C LEU A 212 4.04 12.12 -10.74
N GLN A 213 4.52 12.18 -9.50
CA GLN A 213 3.87 12.92 -8.41
C GLN A 213 3.82 14.42 -8.71
N GLU A 214 4.90 15.03 -9.19
CA GLU A 214 4.94 16.46 -9.51
C GLU A 214 4.10 16.78 -10.75
N THR A 215 4.10 15.92 -11.78
CA THR A 215 3.20 16.03 -12.95
C THR A 215 1.73 15.97 -12.51
N SER A 216 1.41 15.06 -11.60
CA SER A 216 0.05 14.90 -11.04
C SER A 216 -0.36 16.14 -10.24
N TYR A 217 0.54 16.72 -9.44
CA TYR A 217 0.25 17.96 -8.72
C TYR A 217 0.08 19.17 -9.64
N GLU A 218 0.86 19.27 -10.73
CA GLU A 218 0.64 20.33 -11.73
C GLU A 218 -0.73 20.21 -12.40
N GLN A 219 -1.15 18.98 -12.75
CA GLN A 219 -2.46 18.75 -13.36
C GLN A 219 -3.62 19.01 -12.38
N LEU A 220 -3.49 18.54 -11.13
CA LEU A 220 -4.45 18.80 -10.06
C LEU A 220 -4.61 20.30 -9.78
N TYR A 221 -3.50 21.03 -9.69
CA TYR A 221 -3.47 22.48 -9.50
C TYR A 221 -4.14 23.23 -10.65
N ARG A 222 -3.81 22.91 -11.91
CA ARG A 222 -4.43 23.55 -13.08
C ARG A 222 -5.94 23.28 -13.18
N TRP A 223 -6.37 22.05 -12.89
CA TRP A 223 -7.80 21.72 -12.82
C TRP A 223 -8.49 22.52 -11.70
N ALA A 224 -7.95 22.51 -10.49
CA ALA A 224 -8.51 23.25 -9.36
C ALA A 224 -8.59 24.77 -9.63
N GLN A 225 -7.58 25.37 -10.30
CA GLN A 225 -7.66 26.77 -10.74
C GLN A 225 -8.81 27.01 -11.75
N ASN A 226 -9.04 26.09 -12.69
CA ASN A 226 -10.12 26.22 -13.66
C ASN A 226 -11.50 26.08 -13.01
N GLU A 227 -11.68 25.14 -12.07
CA GLU A 227 -12.91 25.02 -11.27
C GLU A 227 -13.15 26.28 -10.41
N CYS A 228 -12.11 26.77 -9.72
CA CYS A 228 -12.17 28.02 -8.93
C CYS A 228 -12.56 29.23 -9.80
N ARG A 229 -12.10 29.31 -11.05
CA ARG A 229 -12.54 30.33 -12.03
C ARG A 229 -14.01 30.13 -12.46
N GLY A 230 -14.47 28.89 -12.56
CA GLY A 230 -15.88 28.55 -12.76
C GLY A 230 -16.79 29.12 -11.67
N LEU A 231 -16.34 29.09 -10.41
CA LEU A 231 -17.03 29.68 -9.25
C LEU A 231 -17.11 31.23 -9.27
N ALA A 232 -16.70 31.91 -10.34
CA ALA A 232 -16.99 33.33 -10.59
C ALA A 232 -18.44 33.58 -11.09
N GLN A 233 -19.26 32.53 -11.20
CA GLN A 233 -20.70 32.59 -11.51
C GLN A 233 -21.55 32.79 -10.23
N GLU A 234 -22.84 33.05 -10.40
CA GLU A 234 -23.75 33.43 -9.31
C GLU A 234 -24.09 32.26 -8.37
N THR A 235 -24.16 31.03 -8.89
CA THR A 235 -24.31 29.79 -8.11
C THR A 235 -22.94 29.25 -7.72
N CYS A 236 -22.65 29.21 -6.40
CA CYS A 236 -21.38 28.72 -5.86
C CYS A 236 -21.47 27.22 -5.50
N ASP A 237 -21.65 26.37 -6.51
CA ASP A 237 -21.79 24.92 -6.32
C ASP A 237 -20.41 24.26 -6.12
N ILE A 238 -20.01 24.09 -4.86
CA ILE A 238 -18.72 23.49 -4.51
C ILE A 238 -18.76 21.99 -4.74
N SER A 239 -18.09 21.54 -5.80
CA SER A 239 -17.92 20.12 -6.12
C SER A 239 -17.17 19.38 -5.01
N PRO A 240 -17.62 18.17 -4.58
CA PRO A 240 -16.89 17.38 -3.60
C PRO A 240 -15.49 16.95 -4.10
N VAL A 241 -15.31 16.88 -5.42
CA VAL A 241 -14.00 16.62 -6.06
C VAL A 241 -13.05 17.79 -5.82
N LEU A 242 -13.54 19.02 -5.73
CA LEU A 242 -12.74 20.21 -5.41
C LEU A 242 -12.35 20.21 -3.92
N THR A 243 -13.23 19.79 -3.01
CA THR A 243 -12.88 19.58 -1.59
C THR A 243 -11.79 18.51 -1.44
N GLN A 244 -11.86 17.41 -2.20
CA GLN A 244 -10.80 16.38 -2.24
C GLN A 244 -9.50 16.87 -2.89
N ALA A 245 -9.58 17.76 -3.89
CA ALA A 245 -8.39 18.42 -4.45
C ALA A 245 -7.71 19.32 -3.43
N MET A 246 -8.47 20.12 -2.68
CA MET A 246 -7.95 20.94 -1.58
C MET A 246 -7.38 20.09 -0.44
N GLU A 247 -7.96 18.92 -0.15
CA GLU A 247 -7.36 17.94 0.76
C GLU A 247 -5.98 17.48 0.27
N ALA A 248 -5.89 17.01 -0.98
CA ALA A 248 -4.66 16.46 -1.55
C ALA A 248 -3.55 17.52 -1.76
N LEU A 249 -3.91 18.79 -2.00
CA LEU A 249 -2.96 19.90 -2.21
C LEU A 249 -2.24 20.35 -0.92
N GLN A 250 -2.70 19.94 0.27
CA GLN A 250 -2.05 20.29 1.57
C GLN A 250 -0.57 19.88 1.63
N ASP A 251 -0.18 18.79 0.97
CA ASP A 251 1.21 18.30 0.85
C ASP A 251 2.16 19.28 0.13
N ARG A 252 1.59 20.29 -0.55
CA ARG A 252 2.28 21.32 -1.30
C ARG A 252 1.70 22.69 -0.92
N PRO A 253 2.05 23.23 0.27
CA PRO A 253 1.41 24.44 0.81
C PRO A 253 1.50 25.68 -0.10
N VAL A 254 2.50 25.74 -0.98
CA VAL A 254 2.63 26.78 -2.02
C VAL A 254 1.53 26.68 -3.08
N LEU A 255 1.25 25.47 -3.60
CA LEU A 255 0.17 25.25 -4.57
C LEU A 255 -1.21 25.43 -3.91
N TYR A 256 -1.35 24.98 -2.66
CA TYR A 256 -2.55 25.22 -1.86
C TYR A 256 -2.86 26.72 -1.69
N LYS A 257 -1.88 27.55 -1.30
CA LYS A 257 -2.13 29.01 -1.18
C LYS A 257 -2.46 29.65 -2.53
N TYR A 258 -1.72 29.35 -3.61
CA TYR A 258 -2.09 29.88 -4.93
C TYR A 258 -3.49 29.45 -5.42
N THR A 259 -3.98 28.29 -4.98
CA THR A 259 -5.36 27.84 -5.28
C THR A 259 -6.40 28.62 -4.46
N LEU A 260 -6.11 28.92 -3.19
CA LEU A 260 -6.92 29.84 -2.37
C LEU A 260 -6.93 31.27 -2.91
N ASP A 261 -5.79 31.79 -3.36
CA ASP A 261 -5.68 33.14 -3.91
C ASP A 261 -6.49 33.28 -5.22
N GLU A 262 -6.49 32.25 -6.07
CA GLU A 262 -7.32 32.18 -7.29
C GLU A 262 -8.82 32.07 -6.95
N PHE A 263 -9.20 31.22 -5.98
CA PHE A 263 -10.59 31.14 -5.47
C PHE A 263 -11.06 32.51 -4.93
N GLY A 264 -10.25 33.14 -4.08
CA GLY A 264 -10.53 34.46 -3.53
C GLY A 264 -10.67 35.53 -4.61
N THR A 265 -9.86 35.45 -5.68
CA THR A 265 -9.96 36.36 -6.84
C THR A 265 -11.24 36.13 -7.65
N ALA A 266 -11.62 34.87 -7.89
CA ALA A 266 -12.85 34.52 -8.60
C ALA A 266 -14.11 34.95 -7.83
N ARG A 267 -14.17 34.65 -6.53
CA ARG A 267 -15.27 35.10 -5.64
C ARG A 267 -15.29 36.61 -5.46
N ARG A 268 -14.15 37.29 -5.35
CA ARG A 268 -14.06 38.78 -5.36
C ARG A 268 -14.75 39.37 -6.59
N CYS A 269 -14.50 38.82 -7.78
CA CYS A 269 -15.16 39.24 -9.01
C CYS A 269 -16.67 38.98 -9.01
N ALA A 270 -17.12 37.83 -8.48
CA ALA A 270 -18.54 37.51 -8.33
C ALA A 270 -19.26 38.46 -7.36
N VAL A 271 -18.70 38.68 -6.16
CA VAL A 271 -19.27 39.54 -5.11
C VAL A 271 -19.33 41.00 -5.55
N VAL A 272 -18.30 41.53 -6.23
CA VAL A 272 -18.34 42.88 -6.79
C VAL A 272 -19.44 43.03 -7.85
N ARG A 273 -19.61 42.03 -8.72
CA ARG A 273 -20.69 42.01 -9.72
C ARG A 273 -22.05 41.98 -9.03
N GLY A 274 -22.27 41.03 -8.13
CA GLY A 274 -23.51 40.88 -7.37
C GLY A 274 -23.90 42.12 -6.56
N PHE A 275 -22.94 42.86 -6.01
CA PHE A 275 -23.21 44.14 -5.33
C PHE A 275 -23.74 45.19 -6.31
N ILE A 276 -23.11 45.33 -7.48
CA ILE A 276 -23.53 46.28 -8.52
C ILE A 276 -24.90 45.90 -9.10
N ASP A 277 -25.17 44.62 -9.30
CA ASP A 277 -26.46 44.13 -9.78
C ASP A 277 -27.56 44.30 -8.70
N ALA A 278 -27.29 44.02 -7.42
CA ALA A 278 -28.24 44.32 -6.33
C ALA A 278 -28.56 45.82 -6.20
N LEU A 279 -27.57 46.69 -6.43
CA LEU A 279 -27.74 48.14 -6.47
C LEU A 279 -28.62 48.61 -7.64
N THR A 280 -28.36 48.11 -8.85
CA THR A 280 -28.89 48.68 -10.11
C THR A 280 -30.02 47.89 -10.78
N ARG A 281 -30.07 46.56 -10.59
CA ARG A 281 -31.06 45.64 -11.18
C ARG A 281 -31.98 45.00 -10.13
N GLY A 282 -31.49 44.82 -8.90
CA GLY A 282 -32.19 44.07 -7.86
C GLY A 282 -32.00 42.55 -8.01
N GLY A 283 -32.89 41.77 -7.38
CA GLY A 283 -32.87 40.32 -7.47
C GLY A 283 -33.40 39.76 -8.80
N PRO A 284 -33.30 38.44 -9.04
CA PRO A 284 -33.80 37.80 -10.25
C PRO A 284 -35.30 38.10 -10.45
N GLY A 285 -35.66 38.61 -11.62
CA GLY A 285 -37.02 39.10 -11.92
C GLY A 285 -37.33 40.53 -11.45
N GLY A 286 -36.36 41.28 -10.92
CA GLY A 286 -36.55 42.63 -10.38
C GLY A 286 -37.09 42.67 -8.94
N THR A 287 -37.04 41.52 -8.25
CA THR A 287 -37.50 41.35 -6.87
C THR A 287 -36.42 40.63 -6.03
N PRO A 288 -35.93 41.21 -4.92
CA PRO A 288 -36.18 42.57 -4.43
C PRO A 288 -35.78 43.65 -5.44
N ARG A 289 -36.34 44.85 -5.29
CA ARG A 289 -36.08 45.99 -6.18
C ARG A 289 -34.63 46.49 -6.06
N PRO A 290 -34.07 47.17 -7.09
CA PRO A 290 -32.76 47.80 -7.02
C PRO A 290 -32.61 48.68 -5.77
N ILE A 291 -31.51 48.51 -5.01
CA ILE A 291 -31.28 49.26 -3.76
C ILE A 291 -31.22 50.78 -4.02
N GLU A 292 -30.76 51.21 -5.20
CA GLU A 292 -30.72 52.63 -5.60
C GLU A 292 -32.11 53.29 -5.68
N MET A 293 -33.20 52.51 -5.80
CA MET A 293 -34.57 53.05 -5.71
C MET A 293 -34.88 53.62 -4.32
N HIS A 294 -34.20 53.14 -3.27
CA HIS A 294 -34.38 53.62 -1.89
C HIS A 294 -33.50 54.82 -1.53
N SER A 295 -32.72 55.36 -2.47
CA SER A 295 -31.79 56.50 -2.25
C SER A 295 -32.42 57.77 -1.68
N HIS A 296 -33.75 57.90 -1.75
CA HIS A 296 -34.53 58.98 -1.12
C HIS A 296 -34.70 58.84 0.40
N ASP A 297 -34.45 57.65 0.96
CA ASP A 297 -34.36 57.38 2.41
C ASP A 297 -32.90 57.01 2.76
N PRO A 298 -32.11 57.97 3.27
CA PRO A 298 -30.73 57.75 3.70
C PRO A 298 -30.53 56.55 4.63
N LEU A 299 -31.46 56.33 5.58
CA LEU A 299 -31.30 55.31 6.61
C LEU A 299 -31.55 53.92 6.04
N ARG A 300 -32.59 53.79 5.21
CA ARG A 300 -32.89 52.55 4.50
C ARG A 300 -31.84 52.23 3.44
N TYR A 301 -31.42 53.19 2.63
CA TYR A 301 -30.45 52.97 1.56
C TYR A 301 -29.10 52.46 2.10
N VAL A 302 -28.59 53.06 3.18
CA VAL A 302 -27.38 52.59 3.85
C VAL A 302 -27.63 51.25 4.59
N GLY A 303 -28.82 51.04 5.15
CA GLY A 303 -29.22 49.77 5.77
C GLY A 303 -29.24 48.60 4.80
N ASP A 304 -29.90 48.76 3.64
CA ASP A 304 -30.02 47.74 2.59
C ASP A 304 -28.64 47.37 2.02
N MET A 305 -27.75 48.36 1.80
CA MET A 305 -26.37 48.11 1.37
C MET A 305 -25.55 47.30 2.40
N LEU A 306 -25.65 47.64 3.69
CA LEU A 306 -24.93 46.95 4.76
C LEU A 306 -25.52 45.56 5.07
N ALA A 307 -26.84 45.39 4.91
CA ALA A 307 -27.52 44.11 5.05
C ALA A 307 -27.09 43.12 3.95
N TRP A 308 -27.06 43.58 2.69
CA TRP A 308 -26.56 42.79 1.56
C TRP A 308 -25.10 42.37 1.78
N LEU A 309 -24.25 43.33 2.19
CA LEU A 309 -22.83 43.11 2.48
C LEU A 309 -22.61 42.07 3.59
N HIS A 310 -23.38 42.16 4.67
CA HIS A 310 -23.37 41.19 5.76
C HIS A 310 -23.77 39.78 5.27
N GLN A 311 -24.85 39.67 4.49
CA GLN A 311 -25.29 38.40 3.92
C GLN A 311 -24.23 37.80 2.97
N ALA A 312 -23.65 38.61 2.08
CA ALA A 312 -22.59 38.19 1.18
C ALA A 312 -21.36 37.68 1.96
N THR A 313 -20.93 38.42 2.98
CA THR A 313 -19.79 38.05 3.84
C THR A 313 -20.03 36.70 4.54
N ALA A 314 -21.25 36.47 5.03
CA ALA A 314 -21.65 35.19 5.64
C ALA A 314 -21.61 34.03 4.61
N SER A 315 -22.16 34.23 3.41
CA SER A 315 -22.16 33.17 2.38
C SER A 315 -20.75 32.82 1.89
N GLU A 316 -19.84 33.79 1.74
CA GLU A 316 -18.46 33.47 1.32
C GLU A 316 -17.67 32.74 2.42
N MET A 317 -18.00 32.95 3.69
CA MET A 317 -17.46 32.15 4.80
C MET A 317 -17.99 30.71 4.75
N GLU A 318 -19.29 30.52 4.51
CA GLU A 318 -19.91 29.19 4.32
C GLU A 318 -19.33 28.45 3.10
N HIS A 319 -19.09 29.16 1.99
CA HIS A 319 -18.39 28.61 0.82
C HIS A 319 -16.96 28.16 1.17
N LEU A 320 -16.20 28.96 1.91
CA LEU A 320 -14.84 28.57 2.35
C LEU A 320 -14.87 27.39 3.34
N GLU A 321 -15.87 27.29 4.20
CA GLU A 321 -16.06 26.15 5.10
C GLU A 321 -16.40 24.85 4.36
N ALA A 322 -17.24 24.92 3.33
CA ALA A 322 -17.52 23.78 2.47
C ALA A 322 -16.31 23.36 1.61
N LEU A 323 -15.55 24.32 1.09
CA LEU A 323 -14.32 24.08 0.31
C LEU A 323 -13.21 23.44 1.17
N LEU A 324 -13.04 23.91 2.41
CA LEU A 324 -11.94 23.51 3.30
C LEU A 324 -12.36 22.44 4.33
N LYS A 325 -13.52 21.81 4.15
CA LYS A 325 -14.11 20.81 5.05
C LYS A 325 -13.20 19.60 5.36
N LEU A 326 -12.29 19.25 4.45
CA LEU A 326 -11.33 18.14 4.59
C LEU A 326 -9.90 18.62 4.90
N VAL A 327 -9.70 19.92 5.15
CA VAL A 327 -8.37 20.50 5.37
C VAL A 327 -8.01 20.47 6.86
N THR A 328 -6.87 19.86 7.16
CA THR A 328 -6.35 19.59 8.51
C THR A 328 -5.12 20.42 8.89
N LEU A 329 -4.62 21.27 7.98
CA LEU A 329 -3.49 22.17 8.25
C LEU A 329 -3.77 23.09 9.46
N GLN A 330 -2.74 23.36 10.27
CA GLN A 330 -2.85 24.39 11.30
C GLN A 330 -2.98 25.78 10.63
N GLY A 331 -3.91 26.60 11.13
CA GLY A 331 -4.18 27.94 10.59
C GLY A 331 -5.28 28.04 9.53
N VAL A 332 -6.14 27.02 9.33
CA VAL A 332 -7.28 27.12 8.37
C VAL A 332 -8.12 28.38 8.62
N GLU A 333 -8.44 28.69 9.88
CA GLU A 333 -9.27 29.86 10.24
C GLU A 333 -8.60 31.20 9.89
N GLU A 334 -7.27 31.31 10.03
CA GLU A 334 -6.54 32.52 9.63
C GLU A 334 -6.55 32.68 8.10
N ASN A 335 -6.37 31.57 7.35
CA ASN A 335 -6.47 31.57 5.90
C ASN A 335 -7.90 31.91 5.42
N LYS A 336 -8.96 31.39 6.08
CA LYS A 336 -10.35 31.78 5.78
C LYS A 336 -10.54 33.29 5.95
N GLN A 337 -10.09 33.85 7.08
CA GLN A 337 -10.24 35.28 7.37
C GLN A 337 -9.44 36.15 6.38
N GLU A 338 -8.23 35.75 5.98
CA GLU A 338 -7.44 36.41 4.93
C GLU A 338 -8.21 36.43 3.59
N VAL A 339 -8.77 35.28 3.17
CA VAL A 339 -9.48 35.16 1.89
C VAL A 339 -10.83 35.90 1.90
N VAL A 340 -11.61 35.86 2.99
CA VAL A 340 -12.83 36.69 3.12
C VAL A 340 -12.48 38.19 3.11
N GLY A 341 -11.38 38.58 3.77
CA GLY A 341 -10.86 39.95 3.71
C GLY A 341 -10.51 40.39 2.29
N HIS A 342 -9.87 39.51 1.49
CA HIS A 342 -9.55 39.76 0.09
C HIS A 342 -10.80 39.83 -0.81
N ILE A 343 -11.78 38.93 -0.62
CA ILE A 343 -13.04 38.93 -1.37
C ILE A 343 -13.83 40.22 -1.11
N THR A 344 -13.95 40.63 0.16
CA THR A 344 -14.71 41.82 0.55
C THR A 344 -14.03 43.14 0.16
N GLU A 345 -12.71 43.19 0.00
CA GLU A 345 -11.97 44.40 -0.44
C GLU A 345 -12.53 44.98 -1.74
N GLY A 346 -13.01 44.14 -2.67
CA GLY A 346 -13.61 44.60 -3.92
C GLY A 346 -14.82 45.53 -3.74
N VAL A 347 -15.59 45.37 -2.66
CA VAL A 347 -16.82 46.13 -2.39
C VAL A 347 -16.56 47.43 -1.63
N CYS A 348 -15.42 47.54 -0.93
CA CYS A 348 -15.08 48.71 -0.10
C CYS A 348 -15.18 50.05 -0.85
N ARG A 349 -14.66 50.13 -2.09
CA ARG A 349 -14.68 51.36 -2.90
C ARG A 349 -16.09 51.79 -3.34
N PRO A 350 -16.92 50.94 -4.02
CA PRO A 350 -18.28 51.33 -4.40
C PRO A 350 -19.23 51.52 -3.22
N LEU A 351 -18.96 50.91 -2.06
CA LEU A 351 -19.66 51.14 -0.79
C LEU A 351 -19.32 52.53 -0.22
N LYS A 352 -18.02 52.83 -0.05
CA LYS A 352 -17.53 54.10 0.52
C LYS A 352 -18.10 55.32 -0.19
N VAL A 353 -18.02 55.34 -1.53
CA VAL A 353 -18.52 56.47 -2.34
C VAL A 353 -20.01 56.73 -2.11
N ARG A 354 -20.85 55.68 -2.04
CA ARG A 354 -22.30 55.82 -1.83
C ARG A 354 -22.63 56.30 -0.41
N ILE A 355 -21.96 55.75 0.61
CA ILE A 355 -22.19 56.16 2.01
C ILE A 355 -21.69 57.59 2.26
N GLU A 356 -20.54 57.96 1.68
CA GLU A 356 -19.99 59.31 1.74
C GLU A 356 -20.93 60.34 1.10
N GLN A 357 -21.48 60.05 -0.09
CA GLN A 357 -22.50 60.88 -0.74
C GLN A 357 -23.74 61.12 0.14
N VAL A 358 -24.24 60.07 0.80
CA VAL A 358 -25.40 60.15 1.71
C VAL A 358 -25.10 60.99 2.96
N ILE A 359 -23.90 60.90 3.51
CA ILE A 359 -23.48 61.69 4.68
C ILE A 359 -23.25 63.16 4.31
N VAL A 360 -22.67 63.43 3.14
CA VAL A 360 -22.37 64.78 2.64
C VAL A 360 -23.63 65.54 2.19
N ALA A 361 -24.72 64.85 1.84
CA ALA A 361 -26.01 65.44 1.49
C ALA A 361 -26.77 66.11 2.68
N GLU A 362 -26.14 66.24 3.84
CA GLU A 362 -26.67 66.84 5.09
C GLU A 362 -28.13 66.47 5.43
N PRO A 363 -28.50 65.17 5.60
CA PRO A 363 -29.86 64.73 5.95
C PRO A 363 -30.33 65.11 7.37
N GLY A 364 -29.65 66.06 8.03
CA GLY A 364 -29.96 66.55 9.37
C GLY A 364 -29.39 65.70 10.50
N ALA A 365 -29.08 66.36 11.63
CA ALA A 365 -28.37 65.76 12.77
C ALA A 365 -29.02 64.46 13.30
N VAL A 366 -30.35 64.36 13.34
CA VAL A 366 -31.04 63.15 13.84
C VAL A 366 -30.80 61.94 12.93
N LEU A 367 -30.78 62.12 11.60
CA LEU A 367 -30.47 61.03 10.67
C LEU A 367 -28.98 60.71 10.66
N LEU A 368 -28.09 61.70 10.75
CA LEU A 368 -26.64 61.48 10.88
C LEU A 368 -26.30 60.66 12.16
N TYR A 369 -26.98 60.92 13.28
CA TYR A 369 -26.82 60.11 14.49
C TYR A 369 -27.32 58.65 14.31
N LYS A 370 -28.48 58.46 13.68
CA LYS A 370 -29.01 57.11 13.36
C LYS A 370 -28.08 56.35 12.41
N LEU A 371 -27.58 57.00 11.37
CA LEU A 371 -26.59 56.45 10.43
C LEU A 371 -25.27 56.07 11.13
N SER A 372 -24.76 56.93 12.01
CA SER A 372 -23.60 56.63 12.86
C SER A 372 -23.82 55.32 13.64
N ASN A 373 -24.97 55.16 14.29
CA ASN A 373 -25.27 53.96 15.08
C ASN A 373 -25.47 52.71 14.21
N LEU A 374 -26.08 52.86 13.03
CA LEU A 374 -26.25 51.79 12.04
C LEU A 374 -24.90 51.26 11.53
N LEU A 375 -23.97 52.16 11.17
CA LEU A 375 -22.60 51.82 10.76
C LEU A 375 -21.86 51.08 11.88
N LYS A 376 -21.98 51.55 13.13
CA LYS A 376 -21.35 50.89 14.29
C LYS A 376 -21.93 49.49 14.55
N PHE A 377 -23.24 49.31 14.38
CA PHE A 377 -23.89 48.01 14.50
C PHE A 377 -23.31 47.03 13.47
N TYR A 378 -23.37 47.37 12.18
CA TYR A 378 -22.86 46.49 11.12
C TYR A 378 -21.34 46.27 11.18
N HIS A 379 -20.55 47.25 11.63
CA HIS A 379 -19.12 47.02 11.93
C HIS A 379 -18.95 45.87 12.94
N HIS A 380 -19.71 45.88 14.04
CA HIS A 380 -19.64 44.82 15.05
C HIS A 380 -20.13 43.46 14.52
N THR A 381 -21.25 43.44 13.80
CA THR A 381 -21.82 42.20 13.22
C THR A 381 -20.86 41.58 12.21
N ILE A 382 -20.31 42.36 11.27
CA ILE A 382 -19.38 41.88 10.23
C ILE A 382 -18.03 41.49 10.85
N SER A 383 -17.54 42.21 11.86
CA SER A 383 -16.34 41.83 12.61
C SER A 383 -16.50 40.51 13.36
N SER A 384 -17.72 40.12 13.74
CA SER A 384 -17.98 38.79 14.32
C SER A 384 -17.88 37.64 13.32
N ILE A 385 -17.81 37.92 12.00
CA ILE A 385 -17.68 36.91 10.94
C ILE A 385 -16.24 36.88 10.41
N ILE A 386 -15.66 38.04 10.09
CA ILE A 386 -14.28 38.15 9.54
C ILE A 386 -13.20 38.08 10.65
N GLY A 387 -13.63 38.06 11.92
CA GLY A 387 -12.75 37.90 13.08
C GLY A 387 -11.84 39.11 13.34
N THR A 388 -10.65 38.82 13.87
CA THR A 388 -9.66 39.83 14.30
C THR A 388 -8.73 40.29 13.16
N SER A 389 -8.90 39.77 11.94
CA SER A 389 -8.09 40.17 10.79
C SER A 389 -8.30 41.64 10.44
N VAL A 390 -7.26 42.30 9.91
CA VAL A 390 -7.30 43.73 9.57
C VAL A 390 -7.98 43.93 8.20
N ALA A 391 -9.26 43.57 8.14
CA ALA A 391 -10.05 43.63 6.92
C ALA A 391 -10.29 45.08 6.48
N SER A 392 -9.97 45.37 5.22
CA SER A 392 -10.19 46.68 4.58
C SER A 392 -11.65 47.14 4.66
N LEU A 393 -12.60 46.19 4.71
CA LEU A 393 -14.02 46.45 4.89
C LEU A 393 -14.35 47.06 6.26
N LEU A 394 -13.79 46.53 7.35
CA LEU A 394 -14.02 47.04 8.70
C LEU A 394 -13.45 48.47 8.84
N ILE A 395 -12.24 48.69 8.33
CA ILE A 395 -11.63 50.02 8.23
C ILE A 395 -12.55 50.98 7.46
N THR A 396 -13.07 50.56 6.30
CA THR A 396 -13.98 51.37 5.48
C THR A 396 -15.27 51.74 6.21
N ILE A 397 -15.85 50.82 6.99
CA ILE A 397 -17.06 51.09 7.77
C ILE A 397 -16.76 52.03 8.94
N GLU A 398 -15.63 51.88 9.64
CA GLU A 398 -15.25 52.79 10.73
C GLU A 398 -14.88 54.19 10.21
N GLU A 399 -14.22 54.32 9.05
CA GLU A 399 -14.01 55.63 8.40
C GLU A 399 -15.35 56.35 8.13
N MET A 400 -16.36 55.62 7.63
CA MET A 400 -17.70 56.18 7.41
C MET A 400 -18.43 56.48 8.73
N HIS A 401 -18.23 55.67 9.77
CA HIS A 401 -18.76 55.93 11.10
C HIS A 401 -18.19 57.23 11.70
N LEU A 402 -16.87 57.43 11.59
CA LEU A 402 -16.17 58.64 12.01
C LEU A 402 -16.58 59.87 11.19
N LEU A 403 -16.77 59.73 9.88
CA LEU A 403 -17.29 60.79 9.01
C LEU A 403 -18.72 61.20 9.42
N SER A 404 -19.60 60.22 9.65
CA SER A 404 -20.98 60.45 10.09
C SER A 404 -21.05 61.15 11.45
N LYS A 405 -20.21 60.75 12.42
CA LYS A 405 -20.02 61.45 13.70
C LYS A 405 -19.54 62.89 13.51
N LYS A 406 -18.54 63.12 12.66
CA LYS A 406 -17.99 64.46 12.41
C LYS A 406 -19.04 65.40 11.82
N MET A 407 -19.81 64.93 10.83
CA MET A 407 -20.91 65.70 10.24
C MET A 407 -22.06 65.93 11.23
N PHE A 408 -22.37 64.96 12.10
CA PHE A 408 -23.31 65.15 13.21
C PHE A 408 -22.89 66.30 14.15
N PHE A 409 -21.64 66.31 14.62
CA PHE A 409 -21.15 67.39 15.50
C PHE A 409 -21.10 68.75 14.79
N ASN A 410 -20.74 68.80 13.51
CA ASN A 410 -20.79 70.03 12.70
C ASN A 410 -22.24 70.56 12.59
N SER A 411 -23.19 69.69 12.25
CA SER A 411 -24.62 70.03 12.13
C SER A 411 -25.21 70.51 13.46
N LEU A 412 -24.87 69.85 14.57
CA LEU A 412 -25.27 70.26 15.92
C LEU A 412 -24.67 71.62 16.31
N SER A 413 -23.40 71.86 15.99
CA SER A 413 -22.73 73.14 16.25
C SER A 413 -23.37 74.29 15.45
N LEU A 414 -23.65 74.07 14.17
CA LEU A 414 -24.35 75.03 13.31
C LEU A 414 -25.77 75.33 13.82
N HIS A 415 -26.48 74.31 14.33
CA HIS A 415 -27.80 74.50 14.94
C HIS A 415 -27.71 75.31 16.24
N ALA A 416 -26.71 75.05 17.09
CA ALA A 416 -26.47 75.80 18.32
C ALA A 416 -26.13 77.27 18.05
N SER A 417 -25.26 77.58 17.08
CA SER A 417 -24.98 78.95 16.65
C SER A 417 -26.25 79.67 16.17
N ARG A 418 -27.01 79.05 15.26
CA ARG A 418 -28.28 79.60 14.76
C ARG A 418 -29.33 79.82 15.87
N LEU A 419 -29.25 79.10 16.99
CA LEU A 419 -30.09 79.31 18.16
C LEU A 419 -29.61 80.53 18.98
N MET A 420 -28.29 80.65 19.19
CA MET A 420 -27.69 81.80 19.90
C MET A 420 -27.95 83.12 19.16
N ASP A 421 -27.77 83.15 17.84
CA ASP A 421 -28.05 84.34 17.01
C ASP A 421 -29.50 84.82 17.16
N LYS A 422 -30.47 83.89 17.17
CA LYS A 422 -31.90 84.21 17.37
C LYS A 422 -32.20 84.76 18.76
N VAL A 423 -31.56 84.22 19.81
CA VAL A 423 -31.70 84.74 21.18
C VAL A 423 -31.13 86.16 21.29
N ILE A 424 -30.01 86.44 20.62
CA ILE A 424 -29.41 87.79 20.56
C ILE A 424 -30.33 88.77 19.80
N CYS A 425 -30.93 88.36 18.68
CA CYS A 425 -31.91 89.19 17.96
C CYS A 425 -33.14 89.52 18.81
N GLN A 426 -33.73 88.54 19.53
CA GLN A 426 -34.90 88.78 20.38
C GLN A 426 -34.63 89.74 21.55
N GLN A 427 -33.37 89.86 22.01
CA GLN A 427 -33.00 90.85 23.02
C GLN A 427 -32.92 92.28 22.47
N ASN A 428 -32.75 92.46 21.15
CA ASN A 428 -32.67 93.79 20.52
C ASN A 428 -34.03 94.39 20.15
N GLU A 429 -35.08 93.57 19.99
CA GLU A 429 -36.45 94.03 19.64
C GLU A 429 -37.28 94.50 20.85
N LEU A 430 -36.71 94.50 22.06
CA LEU A 430 -37.35 94.99 23.29
C LEU A 430 -36.71 96.30 23.79
N PRO A 431 -37.06 97.48 23.23
CA PRO A 431 -36.54 98.78 23.65
C PRO A 431 -37.18 99.26 24.97
N GLY A 432 -37.03 98.48 26.06
CA GLY A 432 -37.77 98.70 27.31
C GLY A 432 -37.02 98.45 28.63
N MET A 433 -35.87 97.75 28.68
CA MET A 433 -35.17 97.45 29.94
C MET A 433 -33.64 97.58 29.86
N LYS A 434 -33.14 98.82 29.67
CA LYS A 434 -31.68 99.09 29.60
C LYS A 434 -30.97 99.29 30.95
N THR A 435 -31.66 99.24 32.09
CA THR A 435 -31.10 99.63 33.41
C THR A 435 -30.54 98.49 34.25
N ASP A 436 -31.13 97.29 34.26
CA ASP A 436 -30.71 96.23 35.21
C ASP A 436 -29.68 95.25 34.64
N SER A 437 -29.68 95.00 33.32
CA SER A 437 -28.81 93.98 32.71
C SER A 437 -27.30 94.25 32.87
N GLN A 438 -26.89 95.50 33.14
CA GLN A 438 -25.47 95.83 33.36
C GLN A 438 -24.91 95.33 34.71
N LYS A 439 -25.74 95.05 35.73
CA LYS A 439 -25.24 94.55 37.03
C LYS A 439 -25.01 93.04 37.05
N MET A 440 -25.72 92.27 36.25
CA MET A 440 -25.62 90.79 36.25
C MET A 440 -24.39 90.26 35.50
N HIS A 441 -23.69 91.10 34.73
CA HIS A 441 -22.56 90.72 33.87
C HIS A 441 -21.21 90.46 34.58
N ARG A 442 -21.14 90.53 35.92
CA ARG A 442 -19.90 90.27 36.70
C ARG A 442 -20.00 89.10 37.70
N GLY A 443 -21.12 88.37 37.74
CA GLY A 443 -21.43 87.42 38.81
C GLY A 443 -21.10 85.94 38.55
N LEU A 444 -21.33 85.43 37.33
CA LEU A 444 -21.18 84.00 37.03
C LEU A 444 -19.96 83.74 36.13
N THR A 445 -19.15 82.75 36.51
CA THR A 445 -18.04 82.29 35.67
C THR A 445 -18.55 81.49 34.48
N TRP A 446 -17.82 81.57 33.36
CA TRP A 446 -18.20 80.96 32.07
C TRP A 446 -18.54 79.47 32.19
N SER A 447 -17.86 78.75 33.09
CA SER A 447 -18.11 77.34 33.44
C SER A 447 -19.57 77.08 33.88
N GLN A 448 -20.13 77.90 34.78
CA GLN A 448 -21.51 77.71 35.24
C GLN A 448 -22.53 77.96 34.12
N PHE A 449 -22.25 78.90 33.21
CA PHE A 449 -23.11 79.15 32.06
C PHE A 449 -23.08 77.97 31.08
N VAL A 450 -21.89 77.41 30.79
CA VAL A 450 -21.74 76.19 29.97
C VAL A 450 -22.45 74.99 30.60
N ILE A 451 -22.34 74.78 31.92
CA ILE A 451 -23.04 73.69 32.63
C ILE A 451 -24.56 73.87 32.53
N PHE A 452 -25.08 75.08 32.74
CA PHE A 452 -26.51 75.37 32.63
C PHE A 452 -27.02 75.19 31.19
N PHE A 453 -26.22 75.57 30.19
CA PHE A 453 -26.53 75.37 28.78
C PHE A 453 -26.52 73.88 28.40
N HIS A 454 -25.54 73.10 28.90
CA HIS A 454 -25.50 71.64 28.72
C HIS A 454 -26.73 70.96 29.35
N TYR A 455 -27.10 71.35 30.57
CA TYR A 455 -28.32 70.85 31.21
C TYR A 455 -29.56 71.19 30.38
N LYS A 456 -29.74 72.44 29.97
CA LYS A 456 -30.92 72.86 29.18
C LYS A 456 -30.97 72.21 27.80
N LEU A 457 -29.83 72.07 27.11
CA LEU A 457 -29.74 71.40 25.81
C LEU A 457 -30.08 69.90 25.95
N THR A 458 -29.56 69.23 26.99
CA THR A 458 -29.89 67.83 27.30
C THR A 458 -31.38 67.68 27.64
N TYR A 459 -31.97 68.62 28.39
CA TYR A 459 -33.39 68.63 28.72
C TYR A 459 -34.29 68.86 27.48
N CYS A 460 -33.88 69.74 26.56
CA CYS A 460 -34.59 69.94 25.28
C CYS A 460 -34.51 68.71 24.37
N ILE A 461 -33.33 68.06 24.29
CA ILE A 461 -33.17 66.80 23.55
C ILE A 461 -34.04 65.70 24.15
N LEU A 462 -34.09 65.58 25.49
CA LEU A 462 -34.99 64.65 26.19
C LEU A 462 -36.48 64.97 25.94
N LEU A 463 -36.88 66.24 25.97
CA LEU A 463 -38.26 66.66 25.69
C LEU A 463 -38.67 66.36 24.24
N GLN A 464 -37.78 66.56 23.27
CA GLN A 464 -38.04 66.17 21.88
C GLN A 464 -38.06 64.64 21.67
N PHE A 465 -37.29 63.87 22.46
CA PHE A 465 -37.40 62.40 22.47
C PHE A 465 -38.73 61.92 23.08
N CYS A 466 -39.19 62.51 24.19
CA CYS A 466 -40.46 62.14 24.83
C CYS A 466 -41.71 62.64 24.08
N SER A 467 -41.58 63.60 23.16
CA SER A 467 -42.70 64.15 22.37
C SER A 467 -42.87 63.48 21.00
N GLY A 468 -42.18 62.35 20.75
CA GLY A 468 -42.15 61.65 19.47
C GLY A 468 -42.47 60.16 19.60
N HIS A 469 -43.59 59.84 20.25
CA HIS A 469 -44.05 58.47 20.47
C HIS A 469 -45.57 58.32 20.26
#